data_AF-A0A8S3CHN1-F1
#
_entry.id   AF-A0A8S3CHN1-F1
#
_cell.length_a   1.000
_cell.length_b   1.000
_cell.length_c   1.000
_cell.angle_alpha   90.00
_cell.angle_beta   90.00
_cell.angle_gamma   90.00
#
_symmetry.space_group_name_H-M   'P 1'
#
loop_
_entity.id
_entity.type
_entity.pdbx_description
1 polymer ?
#
loop_
_entity_poly.entity_id
_entity_poly.type
_entity_poly.pdbx_seq_one_letter_code
_entity_poly.pdbx_strand_id
1 'polypeptide(L)' 'MSGFSSSAFDGVLGLAYPSLGTLGQLPVFYNMWQQGLIPHPCFSFYFNP' A
#
# COMPACT_ATOMS: atom_id res chain seq x y z
N MET A 1 4.18 -10.49 -21.52
CA MET A 1 4.02 -9.87 -20.18
C MET A 1 5.37 -9.35 -19.69
N SER A 2 5.86 -8.23 -20.26
CA SER A 2 7.25 -7.77 -20.08
C SER A 2 7.44 -6.62 -19.09
N GLY A 3 6.38 -6.02 -18.55
CA GLY A 3 6.46 -4.76 -17.78
C GLY A 3 7.22 -4.84 -16.45
N PHE A 4 7.27 -6.02 -15.81
CA PHE A 4 7.99 -6.25 -14.56
C PHE A 4 9.39 -6.84 -14.76
N SER A 5 9.72 -7.32 -15.96
CA SER A 5 11.02 -7.97 -16.19
C SER A 5 12.17 -6.95 -16.26
N SER A 6 11.86 -5.68 -16.49
CA SER A 6 12.83 -4.58 -16.57
C SER A 6 12.53 -3.46 -15.57
N SER A 7 11.63 -3.69 -14.62
CA SER A 7 11.36 -2.70 -13.56
C SER A 7 12.49 -2.72 -12.54
N ALA A 8 12.83 -1.56 -11.99
CA ALA A 8 13.74 -1.46 -10.85
C ALA A 8 13.07 -1.82 -9.50
N PHE A 9 11.92 -2.49 -9.53
CA PHE A 9 11.14 -2.89 -8.37
C PHE A 9 10.56 -4.29 -8.58
N ASP A 10 10.41 -5.04 -7.49
CA ASP A 10 9.95 -6.43 -7.51
C ASP A 10 8.44 -6.59 -7.27
N GLY A 11 7.77 -5.55 -6.76
CA GLY A 11 6.36 -5.64 -6.39
C GLY A 11 5.66 -4.30 -6.20
N VAL A 12 4.36 -4.40 -5.90
CA VAL A 12 3.47 -3.25 -5.70
C VAL A 12 2.91 -3.31 -4.29
N LEU A 13 3.00 -2.18 -3.56
CA LEU A 13 2.33 -2.01 -2.28
C LEU A 13 1.01 -1.25 -2.49
N GLY A 14 -0.11 -1.93 -2.26
CA GLY A 14 -1.44 -1.32 -2.35
C GLY A 14 -1.71 -0.37 -1.18
N LEU A 15 -1.97 0.90 -1.48
CA LEU A 15 -2.31 1.96 -0.50
C LEU A 15 -3.76 2.47 -0.64
N ALA A 16 -4.53 1.88 -1.54
CA ALA A 16 -5.93 2.25 -1.80
C ALA A 16 -6.89 1.64 -0.77
N TYR A 17 -8.17 2.02 -0.88
CA TYR A 17 -9.25 1.50 -0.03
C TYR A 17 -9.47 -0.02 -0.20
N PRO A 18 -9.89 -0.75 0.85
CA PRO A 18 -10.14 -2.19 0.79
C PRO A 18 -11.15 -2.60 -0.28
N SER A 19 -12.12 -1.72 -0.56
CA SER A 19 -13.17 -1.94 -1.58
C SER A 19 -12.63 -2.06 -3.01
N LEU A 20 -11.38 -1.66 -3.26
CA LEU A 20 -10.71 -1.77 -4.55
C LEU A 20 -9.80 -3.01 -4.65
N GLY A 21 -9.70 -3.79 -3.57
CA GLY A 21 -8.93 -5.03 -3.56
C GLY A 21 -9.68 -6.19 -4.22
N THR A 22 -8.97 -7.03 -4.97
CA THR A 22 -9.55 -8.20 -5.67
C THR A 22 -9.94 -9.34 -4.74
N LEU A 23 -9.32 -9.44 -3.56
CA LEU A 23 -9.51 -10.55 -2.62
C LEU A 23 -10.22 -10.12 -1.32
N GLY A 24 -10.72 -8.89 -1.25
CA GLY A 24 -11.38 -8.35 -0.04
C GLY A 24 -10.47 -8.27 1.20
N GLN A 25 -9.17 -8.42 1.03
CA GLN A 25 -8.19 -8.38 2.11
C GLN A 25 -7.94 -6.95 2.56
N LEU A 26 -7.64 -6.78 3.85
CA LEU A 26 -7.27 -5.48 4.40
C LEU A 26 -5.88 -5.07 3.88
N PRO A 27 -5.75 -3.89 3.27
CA PRO A 27 -4.44 -3.34 2.90
C PRO A 27 -3.56 -3.15 4.13
N VAL A 28 -2.24 -3.16 3.92
CA VAL A 28 -1.22 -3.08 4.98
C VAL A 28 -1.50 -1.93 5.97
N PHE A 29 -1.87 -0.76 5.45
CA PHE A 29 -2.15 0.42 6.26
C PHE A 29 -3.32 0.22 7.24
N TYR A 30 -4.38 -0.47 6.80
CA TYR A 30 -5.53 -0.78 7.66
C TYR A 30 -5.16 -1.75 8.78
N ASN A 31 -4.31 -2.74 8.50
CA ASN A 31 -3.83 -3.66 9.53
C ASN A 31 -3.03 -2.91 10.61
N MET A 32 -2.13 -1.99 10.22
CA MET A 32 -1.36 -1.19 11.17
C MET A 32 -2.25 -0.32 12.05
N TRP A 33 -3.28 0.31 11.47
CA TRP A 33 -4.25 1.11 12.21
C TRP A 33 -5.04 0.26 13.21
N GLN A 34 -5.59 -0.87 12.76
CA GLN A 34 -6.40 -1.76 13.62
C GLN A 34 -5.59 -2.38 14.77
N GLN A 35 -4.30 -2.63 14.55
CA GLN A 35 -3.38 -3.13 15.58
C GLN A 35 -2.88 -2.03 16.54
N GLY A 36 -3.28 -0.77 16.34
CA GLY A 36 -2.83 0.35 17.18
C GLY A 36 -1.35 0.71 17.01
N LEU A 37 -0.73 0.31 15.89
CA LEU A 37 0.70 0.55 15.63
C LEU A 37 0.98 1.98 15.13
N ILE A 38 -0.05 2.71 14.70
CA ILE A 38 0.03 4.09 14.25
C ILE A 38 -1.04 4.96 14.93
N PRO A 39 -0.77 6.24 15.22
CA PRO A 39 -1.65 7.08 16.02
C PRO A 39 -2.84 7.67 15.23
N HIS A 40 -2.73 7.76 13.90
CA HIS A 40 -3.80 8.27 13.03
C HIS A 40 -3.90 7.46 11.73
N PRO A 41 -5.09 7.31 11.14
CA PRO A 41 -5.30 6.58 9.89
C PRO A 41 -5.01 7.47 8.66
N CYS A 42 -3.86 8.14 8.65
CA CYS A 42 -3.40 8.95 7.52
C CYS A 42 -1.93 8.68 7.17
N PHE A 43 -1.56 8.95 5.91
CA PHE A 43 -0.19 8.88 5.42
C PHE A 43 0.06 10.05 4.45
N SER A 44 1.33 10.38 4.23
CA SER A 44 1.76 11.45 3.32
C SER A 44 2.90 10.96 2.44
N PHE A 45 2.96 11.48 1.21
CA PHE A 45 4.14 11.36 0.37
C PHE A 45 4.97 12.64 0.44
N TYR A 46 6.28 12.46 0.40
CA TYR A 46 7.24 13.55 0.27
C TYR A 46 8.24 13.19 -0.82
N PHE A 47 8.38 14.06 -1.80
CA PHE A 47 9.36 13.92 -2.87
C PHE A 47 10.35 15.07 -2.77
N ASN A 48 11.62 14.74 -2.59
CA ASN A 48 12.70 15.71 -2.71
C ASN A 48 12.89 16.07 -4.19
N PRO A 49 13.19 17.35 -4.51
CA PRO A 49 13.67 17.74 -5.82
C PRO A 49 14.94 16.98 -6.24
#